data_AF-A0A937QZJ8-F1
#
_entry.id   AF-A0A937QZJ8-F1
#
_cell.length_a   1.000
_cell.length_b   1.000
_cell.length_c   1.000
_cell.angle_alpha   90.00
_cell.angle_beta   90.00
_cell.angle_gamma   90.00
#
_symmetry.space_group_name_H-M   'P 1'
#
loop_
_entity.id
_entity.type
_entity.pdbx_description
1 polymer ?
#
loop_
_entity_poly.entity_id
_entity_poly.type
_entity_poly.pdbx_seq_one_letter_code
_entity_poly.pdbx_strand_id
1 'polypeptide(L)'
;MKKRRGWLNAAVILVVLGVVLAGCAALQKSEVTDVEGLLTKAGFRKQVADTPGRVAHLNALPQGKFSRHRRHGKVYYVYADATNCRCLYSGDATNYQHYQDLESQQNLGPIQMMRPDIVTGEDWSQAPWGPFN
;
A
#
# COMPACT_ATOMS: atom_id res chain seq x y z
N MET A 1 -5.64 -71.80 12.72
CA MET A 1 -5.12 -70.61 13.42
C MET A 1 -4.63 -69.54 12.42
N LYS A 2 -5.49 -68.64 11.92
CA LYS A 2 -5.10 -67.51 11.03
C LYS A 2 -6.07 -66.32 11.20
N LYS A 3 -6.29 -65.84 12.44
CA LYS A 3 -7.14 -64.66 12.74
C LYS A 3 -6.38 -63.49 13.41
N ARG A 4 -5.05 -63.45 13.28
CA ARG A 4 -4.20 -62.41 13.90
C ARG A 4 -3.58 -61.41 12.93
N ARG A 5 -3.65 -61.65 11.61
CA ARG A 5 -3.03 -60.78 10.59
C ARG A 5 -3.98 -59.66 10.09
N GLY A 6 -5.29 -59.85 10.20
CA GLY A 6 -6.28 -58.85 9.75
C GLY A 6 -6.50 -57.68 10.71
N TRP A 7 -6.15 -57.84 11.98
CA TRP A 7 -6.43 -56.84 13.01
C TRP A 7 -5.33 -55.78 13.16
N LEU A 8 -4.11 -56.07 12.68
CA LEU A 8 -3.01 -55.10 12.62
C LEU A 8 -3.14 -54.16 11.41
N ASN A 9 -3.75 -54.62 10.31
CA ASN A 9 -3.89 -53.82 9.09
C ASN A 9 -5.05 -52.82 9.14
N ALA A 10 -6.10 -53.11 9.92
CA ALA A 10 -7.25 -52.22 10.06
C ALA A 10 -6.96 -51.00 10.96
N ALA A 11 -6.08 -51.15 11.96
CA ALA A 11 -5.72 -50.06 12.87
C ALA A 11 -4.79 -49.03 12.21
N VAL A 12 -3.92 -49.44 11.27
CA VAL A 12 -2.99 -48.53 10.59
C VAL A 12 -3.68 -47.68 9.52
N ILE A 13 -4.72 -48.21 8.86
CA ILE A 13 -5.44 -47.49 7.80
C ILE A 13 -6.38 -46.41 8.35
N LEU A 14 -6.90 -46.56 9.57
CA LEU A 14 -7.81 -45.57 10.18
C LEU A 14 -7.10 -44.35 10.79
N VAL A 15 -5.79 -44.42 11.05
CA VAL A 15 -5.04 -43.29 11.63
C VAL A 15 -4.49 -42.35 10.55
N VAL A 16 -4.29 -42.81 9.32
CA VAL A 16 -3.71 -41.99 8.23
C VAL A 16 -4.73 -41.03 7.60
N LEU A 17 -6.04 -41.22 7.82
CA LEU A 17 -7.09 -40.41 7.17
C LEU A 17 -7.51 -39.15 7.95
N GLY A 18 -6.87 -38.84 9.08
CA GLY A 18 -7.30 -37.79 10.00
C GLY A 18 -6.53 -36.46 9.94
N VAL A 19 -5.51 -36.32 9.08
CA VAL A 19 -4.56 -35.18 9.16
C VAL A 19 -4.45 -34.44 7.82
N VAL A 20 -5.49 -33.72 7.37
CA VAL A 20 -5.30 -32.69 6.31
C VAL A 20 -6.22 -31.46 6.43
N LEU A 21 -7.13 -31.35 7.41
CA LEU A 21 -8.09 -30.24 7.43
C LEU A 21 -7.67 -28.97 8.18
N ALA A 22 -6.42 -28.87 8.66
CA ALA A 22 -5.92 -27.69 9.38
C ALA A 22 -5.12 -26.68 8.52
N GLY A 23 -5.21 -26.77 7.17
CA GLY A 23 -4.34 -26.01 6.26
C GLY A 23 -4.86 -24.67 5.73
N CYS A 24 -6.13 -24.30 5.93
CA CYS A 24 -6.73 -23.14 5.27
C CYS A 24 -7.00 -21.90 6.17
N ALA A 25 -6.42 -21.84 7.37
CA ALA A 25 -6.55 -20.66 8.24
C ALA A 25 -5.32 -19.72 8.21
N ALA A 26 -4.23 -20.11 7.55
CA ALA A 26 -3.13 -19.20 7.24
C ALA A 26 -3.47 -18.36 6.00
N LEU A 27 -4.64 -17.72 6.01
CA LEU A 27 -4.91 -16.62 5.09
C LEU A 27 -3.95 -15.50 5.50
N GLN A 28 -2.89 -15.39 4.69
CA GLN A 28 -1.85 -14.40 4.76
C GLN A 28 -2.47 -13.04 5.07
N LYS A 29 -2.28 -12.59 6.30
CA LYS A 29 -2.36 -11.17 6.63
C LYS A 29 -1.21 -10.56 5.82
N SER A 30 -1.51 -10.11 4.61
CA SER A 30 -0.55 -9.36 3.78
C SER A 30 -0.34 -8.02 4.48
N GLU A 31 0.48 -8.05 5.52
CA GLU A 31 1.04 -6.90 6.20
C GLU A 31 1.89 -6.19 5.15
N VAL A 32 1.42 -5.03 4.74
CA VAL A 32 2.12 -4.21 3.77
C VAL A 32 3.08 -3.35 4.55
N THR A 33 4.33 -3.78 4.58
CA THR A 33 5.38 -3.20 5.43
C THR A 33 6.09 -2.01 4.77
N ASP A 34 5.79 -1.71 3.50
CA ASP A 34 6.40 -0.60 2.77
C ASP A 34 5.41 0.51 2.41
N VAL A 35 5.96 1.71 2.23
CA VAL A 35 5.17 2.91 1.90
C VAL A 35 4.47 2.75 0.55
N GLU A 36 5.16 2.19 -0.45
CA GLU A 36 4.60 1.98 -1.79
C GLU A 36 3.33 1.12 -1.75
N GLY A 37 3.36 -0.02 -1.06
CA GLY A 37 2.22 -0.88 -0.95
C GLY A 37 1.10 -0.25 -0.12
N LEU A 38 1.42 0.47 0.96
CA LEU A 38 0.43 1.17 1.79
C LEU A 38 -0.34 2.19 0.97
N LEU A 39 0.38 3.03 0.21
CA LEU A 39 -0.21 4.04 -0.64
C LEU A 39 -1.04 3.41 -1.77
N THR A 40 -0.52 2.36 -2.40
CA THR A 40 -1.24 1.63 -3.45
C THR A 40 -2.52 0.99 -2.91
N LYS A 41 -2.47 0.36 -1.74
CA LYS A 41 -3.64 -0.24 -1.06
C LYS A 41 -4.65 0.81 -0.62
N ALA A 42 -4.19 1.99 -0.21
CA ALA A 42 -5.02 3.15 0.08
C ALA A 42 -5.67 3.77 -1.18
N GLY A 43 -5.26 3.33 -2.38
CA GLY A 43 -5.78 3.79 -3.66
C GLY A 43 -5.07 5.02 -4.24
N PHE A 44 -3.91 5.40 -3.70
CA PHE A 44 -3.06 6.40 -4.34
C PHE A 44 -2.53 5.88 -5.67
N ARG A 45 -2.44 6.77 -6.66
CA ARG A 45 -1.89 6.44 -7.97
C ARG A 45 -0.40 6.77 -8.02
N LYS A 46 0.40 5.77 -8.37
CA LYS A 46 1.83 5.95 -8.70
C LYS A 46 1.97 6.59 -10.07
N GLN A 47 2.76 7.65 -10.16
CA GLN A 47 3.10 8.37 -11.38
C GLN A 47 4.63 8.46 -11.47
N VAL A 48 5.22 7.80 -12.45
CA VAL A 48 6.68 7.83 -12.65
C VAL A 48 7.10 9.15 -13.28
N ALA A 49 8.24 9.70 -12.85
CA ALA A 49 8.85 10.86 -13.49
C ALA A 49 9.69 10.43 -14.70
N ASP A 50 9.01 10.23 -15.82
CA ASP A 50 9.55 9.76 -17.10
C ASP A 50 9.98 10.90 -18.06
N THR A 51 9.77 12.16 -17.67
CA THR A 51 10.17 13.34 -18.45
C THR A 51 11.07 14.27 -17.61
N PRO A 52 11.95 15.06 -18.24
CA PRO A 52 12.78 16.03 -17.52
C PRO A 52 11.95 17.00 -16.66
N GLY A 53 10.79 17.44 -17.17
CA GLY A 53 9.87 18.31 -16.43
C GLY A 53 9.30 17.65 -15.18
N ARG A 54 8.88 16.38 -15.26
CA ARG A 54 8.43 15.63 -14.08
C ARG A 54 9.56 15.37 -13.09
N VAL A 55 10.77 15.08 -13.56
CA VAL A 55 11.92 14.87 -12.67
C VAL A 55 12.26 16.15 -11.92
N ALA A 56 12.35 17.29 -12.63
CA ALA A 56 12.62 18.58 -12.02
C ALA A 56 11.53 18.95 -10.99
N HIS A 57 10.25 18.79 -11.36
CA HIS A 57 9.14 19.05 -10.45
C HIS A 57 9.16 18.08 -9.26
N LEU A 58 9.40 16.80 -9.46
CA LEU A 58 9.47 15.79 -8.39
C LEU A 58 10.55 16.15 -7.35
N ASN A 59 11.72 16.57 -7.81
CA ASN A 59 12.84 16.95 -6.94
C ASN A 59 12.56 18.21 -6.11
N ALA A 60 11.65 19.08 -6.57
CA ALA A 60 11.25 20.28 -5.83
C ALA A 60 10.23 19.99 -4.70
N LEU A 61 9.64 18.78 -4.67
CA LEU A 61 8.63 18.41 -3.68
C LEU A 61 9.24 17.99 -2.34
N PRO A 62 8.47 18.08 -1.24
CA PRO A 62 8.84 17.44 0.03
C PRO A 62 9.01 15.93 -0.15
N GLN A 63 10.24 15.45 -0.06
CA GLN A 63 10.55 14.02 -0.20
C GLN A 63 10.15 13.26 1.07
N GLY A 64 9.53 12.09 0.91
CA GLY A 64 9.18 11.21 2.03
C GLY A 64 8.11 11.77 2.97
N LYS A 65 7.34 12.76 2.51
CA LYS A 65 6.28 13.42 3.29
C LYS A 65 5.03 13.59 2.44
N PHE A 66 3.88 13.65 3.11
CA PHE A 66 2.65 14.10 2.46
C PHE A 66 2.67 15.61 2.29
N SER A 67 2.11 16.10 1.19
CA SER A 67 1.82 17.51 0.97
C SER A 67 0.44 17.64 0.35
N ARG A 68 -0.31 18.68 0.72
CA ARG A 68 -1.61 18.96 0.11
C ARG A 68 -1.50 20.08 -0.91
N HIS A 69 -2.06 19.81 -2.08
CA HIS A 69 -2.08 20.73 -3.21
C HIS A 69 -3.50 20.91 -3.72
N ARG A 70 -3.81 22.09 -4.27
CA ARG A 70 -5.07 22.34 -4.97
C ARG A 70 -4.85 22.15 -6.46
N ARG A 71 -5.76 21.45 -7.11
CA ARG A 71 -5.81 21.31 -8.57
C ARG A 71 -7.27 21.39 -9.02
N HIS A 72 -7.59 22.36 -9.89
CA HIS A 72 -8.96 22.60 -10.34
C HIS A 72 -9.99 22.68 -9.19
N GLY A 73 -9.63 23.35 -8.10
CA GLY A 73 -10.49 23.52 -6.91
C GLY A 73 -10.62 22.30 -6.00
N LYS A 74 -10.00 21.17 -6.33
CA LYS A 74 -9.97 19.96 -5.48
C LYS A 74 -8.64 19.85 -4.74
N VAL A 75 -8.69 19.29 -3.53
CA VAL A 75 -7.50 19.03 -2.71
C VAL A 75 -6.99 17.61 -3.00
N TYR A 76 -5.70 17.51 -3.27
CA TYR A 76 -4.98 16.25 -3.46
C TYR A 76 -3.87 16.12 -2.44
N TYR A 77 -3.65 14.89 -1.99
CA TYR A 77 -2.56 14.46 -1.13
C TYR A 77 -1.49 13.85 -2.00
N VAL A 78 -0.27 14.34 -1.85
CA VAL A 78 0.87 13.98 -2.68
C VAL A 78 2.01 13.50 -1.81
N TYR A 79 2.58 12.35 -2.17
CA TYR A 79 3.81 11.82 -1.59
C TYR A 79 4.86 11.69 -2.71
N ALA A 80 6.06 12.23 -2.49
CA ALA A 80 7.14 12.24 -3.48
C ALA A 80 8.31 11.36 -3.03
N ASP A 81 8.81 10.53 -3.94
CA ASP A 81 10.03 9.73 -3.74
C ASP A 81 10.89 9.77 -5.01
N ALA A 82 11.81 10.73 -5.05
CA ALA A 82 12.79 10.90 -6.11
C ALA A 82 13.91 9.84 -6.07
N THR A 83 14.19 9.28 -4.89
CA THR A 83 15.39 8.46 -4.65
C THR A 83 15.16 6.99 -5.00
N ASN A 84 14.06 6.39 -4.55
CA ASN A 84 13.85 4.94 -4.70
C ASN A 84 13.11 4.62 -5.99
N CYS A 85 11.90 5.17 -6.17
CA CYS A 85 11.07 4.87 -7.33
C CYS A 85 11.12 5.95 -8.43
N ARG A 86 11.68 7.12 -8.13
CA ARG A 86 11.60 8.33 -8.98
C ARG A 86 10.15 8.60 -9.40
N CYS A 87 9.26 8.62 -8.42
CA CYS A 87 7.82 8.65 -8.63
C CYS A 87 7.09 9.52 -7.61
N LEU A 88 5.86 9.89 -7.98
CA LEU A 88 4.91 10.62 -7.19
C LEU A 88 3.68 9.75 -6.95
N TYR A 89 3.14 9.78 -5.75
CA TYR A 89 1.83 9.20 -5.43
C TYR A 89 0.83 10.31 -5.20
N SER A 90 -0.33 10.21 -5.85
CA SER A 90 -1.42 11.18 -5.70
C SER A 90 -2.73 10.50 -5.33
N GLY A 91 -3.47 11.09 -4.39
CA GLY A 91 -4.79 10.63 -3.98
C GLY A 91 -5.64 11.78 -3.45
N ASP A 92 -6.95 11.57 -3.33
CA ASP A 92 -7.86 12.54 -2.73
C ASP A 92 -7.98 12.34 -1.21
N ALA A 93 -8.92 13.04 -0.57
CA ALA A 93 -9.16 12.91 0.86
C ALA A 93 -9.62 11.51 1.28
N THR A 94 -10.34 10.78 0.41
CA THR A 94 -10.78 9.40 0.66
C THR A 94 -9.58 8.47 0.70
N ASN A 95 -8.65 8.62 -0.27
CA ASN A 95 -7.41 7.85 -0.28
C ASN A 95 -6.56 8.14 0.96
N TYR A 96 -6.45 9.41 1.37
CA TYR A 96 -5.68 9.78 2.55
C TYR A 96 -6.28 9.26 3.85
N GLN A 97 -7.62 9.23 3.98
CA GLN A 97 -8.28 8.59 5.11
C GLN A 97 -7.99 7.08 5.14
N HIS A 98 -8.13 6.40 4.00
CA HIS A 98 -7.86 4.97 3.92
C HIS A 98 -6.39 4.65 4.24
N TYR A 99 -5.44 5.50 3.86
CA TYR A 99 -4.05 5.39 4.29
C TYR A 99 -3.91 5.44 5.82
N GLN A 100 -4.56 6.39 6.49
CA GLN A 100 -4.52 6.50 7.96
C GLN A 100 -5.14 5.26 8.63
N ASP A 101 -6.23 4.73 8.07
CA ASP A 101 -6.86 3.51 8.59
C ASP A 101 -5.91 2.31 8.47
N LEU A 102 -5.22 2.17 7.32
CA LEU A 102 -4.25 1.09 7.09
C LEU A 102 -2.99 1.21 7.94
N GLU A 103 -2.52 2.44 8.16
CA GLU A 103 -1.37 2.76 9.01
C GLU A 103 -1.67 2.41 10.47
N SER A 104 -2.84 2.82 10.96
CA SER A 104 -3.34 2.49 12.31
C SER A 104 -3.56 0.99 12.51
N GLN A 105 -4.20 0.30 11.55
CA GLN A 105 -4.45 -1.14 11.62
C GLN A 105 -3.17 -1.98 11.70
N GLN A 106 -2.07 -1.48 11.15
CA GLN A 106 -0.78 -2.17 11.11
C GLN A 106 0.19 -1.65 12.17
N ASN A 107 -0.26 -0.73 13.04
CA ASN A 107 0.55 -0.11 14.10
C ASN A 107 1.89 0.42 13.56
N LEU A 108 1.82 1.07 12.39
CA LEU A 108 2.96 1.71 11.75
C LEU A 108 3.16 3.12 12.32
N GLY A 109 4.20 3.82 11.86
CA GLY A 109 4.38 5.23 12.16
C GLY A 109 3.81 6.08 11.02
N PRO A 110 3.11 7.20 11.32
CA PRO A 110 2.50 8.01 10.27
C PRO A 110 3.57 8.74 9.46
N ILE A 111 3.38 8.76 8.14
CA ILE A 111 4.15 9.63 7.25
C ILE A 111 3.79 11.08 7.58
N GLN A 112 4.81 11.88 7.85
CA GLN A 112 4.63 13.27 8.22
C GLN A 112 3.94 14.06 7.09
N MET A 113 3.01 14.93 7.48
CA MET A 113 2.48 15.96 6.59
C MET A 113 3.39 17.19 6.63
N MET A 114 3.80 17.66 5.45
CA MET A 114 4.48 18.93 5.27
C MET A 114 3.54 20.07 5.68
N ARG A 115 4.08 21.04 6.42
CA ARG A 115 3.37 22.26 6.82
C ARG A 115 3.95 23.47 6.06
N PRO A 116 3.15 24.48 5.69
CA PRO A 116 1.72 24.65 6.00
C PRO A 116 0.83 23.61 5.32
N ASP A 117 -0.29 23.36 6.00
CA ASP A 117 -1.30 22.35 5.72
C ASP A 117 -1.72 22.28 4.25
N ILE A 118 -1.91 23.42 3.59
CA ILE A 118 -1.99 23.53 2.13
C ILE A 118 -0.76 24.31 1.70
N VAL A 119 -0.03 23.80 0.70
CA VAL A 119 1.09 24.55 0.11
C VAL A 119 0.49 25.72 -0.67
N THR A 120 0.39 26.87 0.00
CA THR A 120 -0.21 28.10 -0.53
C THR A 120 0.70 28.69 -1.61
N GLY A 121 0.16 28.91 -2.82
CA GLY A 121 0.87 29.63 -3.89
C GLY A 121 0.81 28.97 -5.26
N GLU A 122 0.56 27.66 -5.33
CA GLU A 122 0.62 26.91 -6.59
C GLU A 122 -0.67 26.13 -6.82
N ASP A 123 -1.50 26.60 -7.75
CA ASP A 123 -2.55 25.78 -8.32
C ASP A 123 -1.89 24.75 -9.26
N TRP A 124 -1.96 23.48 -8.87
CA TRP A 124 -1.38 22.35 -9.61
C TRP A 124 -2.16 22.00 -10.88
N SER A 125 -3.08 22.86 -11.32
CA SER A 125 -3.70 22.80 -12.65
C SER A 125 -2.67 22.70 -13.79
N GLN A 126 -1.49 23.32 -13.63
CA GLN A 126 -0.40 23.31 -14.63
C GLN A 126 0.74 22.33 -14.30
N ALA A 127 0.65 21.58 -13.20
CA ALA A 127 1.71 20.66 -12.81
C ALA A 127 1.85 19.55 -13.89
N PRO A 128 3.08 19.06 -14.17
CA PRO A 128 3.35 18.13 -15.28
C PRO A 128 2.88 16.69 -14.99
N TRP A 129 1.90 16.50 -14.12
CA TRP A 129 1.41 15.21 -13.66
C TRP A 129 0.06 14.87 -14.31
N GLY A 130 -0.10 13.58 -14.64
CA GLY A 130 -1.29 13.05 -15.31
C GLY A 130 -2.54 13.07 -14.43
N PRO A 131 -3.70 12.63 -14.93
CA PRO A 131 -4.96 12.73 -14.19
C PRO A 131 -4.85 12.16 -12.77
N PHE A 132 -5.28 12.95 -11.80
CA PHE A 132 -5.27 12.61 -10.37
C PHE A 132 -6.53 11.81 -9.96
N ASN A 133 -7.24 11.25 -10.94
CA ASN A 133 -8.57 10.65 -10.83
C ASN A 133 -8.69 9.33 -11.54
#